data_AF-A0A5B8V590-F1
#
_entry.id   AF-A0A5B8V590-F1
#
_cell.length_a   1.000
_cell.length_b   1.000
_cell.length_c   1.000
_cell.angle_alpha   90.00
_cell.angle_beta   90.00
_cell.angle_gamma   90.00
#
_symmetry.space_group_name_H-M   'P 1'
#
loop_
_entity.id
_entity.type
_entity.pdbx_description
1 polymer ?
#
loop_
_entity_poly.entity_id
_entity_poly.type
_entity_poly.pdbx_seq_one_letter_code
_entity_poly.pdbx_strand_id
1 'polypeptide(L)'
;MKRLLLIQCILFSTCMLACNNNEASKTSAAVDSKDEYANSRITTKAAPEWAEMLRHDTGWIGADGIYCTALTGIDKPGQMNDQSETMFWFSDCILGNIDTKADTLKGDWQMMNNSVAYFHGANPDPNKINYYWRRDSVGKPLSMFEPHTPKAPEKSYYWLGDGFMDHAKDSTIYIFAYLIHNVPGGIYPFEDLGVSLIALPKGSRPPYKDQKQFDTPLFFTDAKGKTVFGICVLPNTVGAGAPEPDGFIYVYGVRGMNKELVVARVKDSAFENFNEWRFWDGLSWNTDMHTCAALTDNISNEMSVSFMADGRVIAAYQLKTANTTVAIAAGATPWGPFQPAKKVWETPEAYDDLDFYTYNAKAHPNLSKPGELLISYNVNSFDFLDDIVKHPYHLRPRFISVKY
;
A
#
# COMPACT_ATOMS: atom_id res chain seq x y z
N MET A 1 28.83 -44.75 -22.11
CA MET A 1 30.13 -44.13 -22.48
C MET A 1 29.86 -43.01 -23.50
N LYS A 2 30.43 -41.83 -23.23
CA LYS A 2 30.47 -40.57 -24.00
C LYS A 2 29.96 -40.57 -25.46
N ARG A 3 29.15 -39.56 -25.82
CA ARG A 3 29.09 -38.88 -27.14
C ARG A 3 28.85 -37.39 -26.84
N LEU A 4 29.85 -36.50 -26.93
CA LEU A 4 30.50 -35.88 -28.10
C LEU A 4 29.52 -35.07 -28.98
N LEU A 5 29.63 -33.73 -28.93
CA LEU A 5 29.19 -32.84 -30.00
C LEU A 5 30.32 -31.88 -30.36
N LEU A 6 30.56 -31.82 -31.67
CA LEU A 6 31.63 -31.13 -32.39
C LEU A 6 31.33 -29.64 -32.53
N ILE A 7 32.37 -28.80 -32.37
CA ILE A 7 32.38 -27.40 -32.78
C ILE A 7 33.02 -27.35 -34.18
N GLN A 8 32.34 -26.74 -35.15
CA GLN A 8 32.91 -26.44 -36.47
C GLN A 8 33.20 -24.93 -36.56
N CYS A 9 34.50 -24.62 -36.67
CA CYS A 9 35.03 -23.34 -37.11
C CYS A 9 34.94 -23.23 -38.64
N ILE A 10 34.61 -22.05 -39.15
CA ILE A 10 34.87 -21.67 -40.54
C ILE A 10 35.76 -20.43 -40.52
N LEU A 11 36.95 -20.58 -41.11
CA LEU A 11 37.89 -19.52 -41.47
C LEU A 11 37.48 -18.92 -42.82
N PHE A 12 37.66 -17.60 -42.99
CA PHE A 12 37.97 -17.00 -44.28
C PHE A 12 39.08 -15.96 -44.13
N SER A 13 39.97 -15.93 -45.12
CA SER A 13 41.30 -15.30 -45.11
C SER A 13 41.33 -14.00 -45.94
N THR A 14 42.05 -13.00 -45.41
CA THR A 14 42.94 -12.00 -46.07
C THR A 14 42.48 -11.14 -47.27
N CYS A 15 42.54 -9.81 -47.14
CA CYS A 15 43.58 -8.97 -47.79
C CYS A 15 43.54 -7.45 -47.46
N MET A 16 44.73 -6.95 -47.09
CA MET A 16 45.39 -5.64 -47.35
C MET A 16 44.79 -4.25 -47.01
N LEU A 17 45.46 -3.62 -46.04
CA LEU A 17 46.12 -2.29 -46.06
C LEU A 17 45.37 -1.05 -46.61
N ALA A 18 45.08 -0.11 -45.72
CA ALA A 18 45.59 1.26 -45.82
C ALA A 18 45.64 1.92 -44.42
N CYS A 19 46.85 2.31 -44.00
CA CYS A 19 47.07 3.16 -42.84
C CYS A 19 46.53 4.56 -43.09
N ASN A 20 45.88 5.17 -42.10
CA ASN A 20 46.18 6.56 -41.80
C ASN A 20 45.90 6.87 -40.32
N ASN A 21 46.85 7.62 -39.77
CA ASN A 21 47.02 7.98 -38.37
C ASN A 21 45.80 8.72 -37.79
N ASN A 22 45.45 8.43 -36.53
CA ASN A 22 45.54 9.45 -35.49
C ASN A 22 45.34 8.84 -34.10
N GLU A 23 46.06 9.47 -33.17
CA GLU A 23 46.41 9.04 -31.84
C GLU A 23 45.22 8.67 -30.94
N ALA A 24 45.43 7.63 -30.14
CA ALA A 24 44.52 7.18 -29.12
C ALA A 24 44.45 8.20 -27.97
N SER A 25 43.29 8.84 -27.80
CA SER A 25 42.85 9.37 -26.52
C SER A 25 41.93 8.34 -25.86
N LYS A 26 42.40 7.75 -24.77
CA LYS A 26 41.55 6.98 -23.84
C LYS A 26 40.68 7.97 -23.08
N THR A 27 39.38 7.94 -23.32
CA THR A 27 38.38 8.43 -22.36
C THR A 27 37.27 7.41 -22.24
N SER A 28 37.23 6.76 -21.07
CA SER A 28 36.05 6.07 -20.57
C SER A 28 34.93 7.10 -20.46
N ALA A 29 33.95 7.03 -21.37
CA ALA A 29 32.71 7.78 -21.20
C ALA A 29 31.93 7.15 -20.04
N ALA A 30 32.02 7.77 -18.87
CA ALA A 30 31.01 7.64 -17.84
C ALA A 30 29.67 8.03 -18.47
N VAL A 31 28.66 7.16 -18.35
CA VAL A 31 27.29 7.49 -18.68
C VAL A 31 26.82 8.50 -17.64
N ASP A 32 26.95 9.78 -18.01
CA ASP A 32 26.43 10.93 -17.27
C ASP A 32 24.89 10.86 -17.35
N SER A 33 24.27 10.35 -16.29
CA SER A 33 22.81 10.30 -16.12
C SER A 33 22.28 11.72 -15.89
N LYS A 34 22.27 12.54 -16.94
CA LYS A 34 21.64 13.85 -16.91
C LYS A 34 20.13 13.71 -16.96
N ASP A 35 19.57 13.67 -15.76
CA ASP A 35 18.34 14.32 -15.34
C ASP A 35 17.29 14.53 -16.44
N GLU A 36 16.65 13.43 -16.83
CA GLU A 36 15.51 13.40 -17.77
C GLU A 36 14.29 14.21 -17.25
N TYR A 37 14.39 14.77 -16.04
CA TYR A 37 13.34 15.47 -15.31
C TYR A 37 13.71 16.90 -14.90
N ALA A 38 14.82 17.48 -15.38
CA ALA A 38 15.23 18.84 -15.00
C ALA A 38 14.17 19.95 -15.30
N ASN A 39 13.19 19.67 -16.17
CA ASN A 39 12.03 20.52 -16.47
C ASN A 39 10.68 19.94 -15.98
N SER A 40 10.70 18.86 -15.20
CA SER A 40 9.52 18.24 -14.63
C SER A 40 8.91 19.16 -13.58
N ARG A 41 7.59 19.39 -13.65
CA ARG A 41 6.83 20.02 -12.57
C ARG A 41 6.66 19.09 -11.37
N ILE A 42 6.97 17.81 -11.54
CA ILE A 42 6.89 16.81 -10.47
C ILE A 42 8.20 16.84 -9.69
N THR A 43 8.10 17.05 -8.39
CA THR A 43 9.26 17.07 -7.47
C THR A 43 8.98 16.18 -6.28
N THR A 44 9.98 15.41 -5.86
CA THR A 44 9.87 14.49 -4.74
C THR A 44 10.90 14.79 -3.67
N LYS A 45 10.53 14.63 -2.41
CA LYS A 45 11.45 14.70 -1.27
C LYS A 45 11.05 13.71 -0.19
N ALA A 46 12.01 13.26 0.61
CA ALA A 46 11.72 12.55 1.85
C ALA A 46 10.90 13.45 2.80
N ALA A 47 10.02 12.84 3.59
CA ALA A 47 9.19 13.46 4.62
C ALA A 47 9.38 12.73 5.97
N PRO A 48 10.62 12.66 6.50
CA PRO A 48 10.95 11.85 7.67
C PRO A 48 10.17 12.24 8.93
N GLU A 49 9.68 13.47 9.01
CA GLU A 49 8.85 13.94 10.12
C GLU A 49 7.61 13.06 10.38
N TRP A 50 7.03 12.46 9.33
CA TRP A 50 5.91 11.53 9.46
C TRP A 50 6.34 10.15 9.97
N ALA A 51 7.52 9.66 9.54
CA ALA A 51 8.08 8.43 10.07
C ALA A 51 8.46 8.59 11.56
N GLU A 52 9.01 9.73 11.93
CA GLU A 52 9.38 10.04 13.32
C GLU A 52 8.16 10.23 14.24
N MET A 53 7.04 10.76 13.74
CA MET A 53 5.78 10.77 14.50
C MET A 53 5.33 9.36 14.91
N LEU A 54 5.65 8.34 14.09
CA LEU A 54 5.32 6.95 14.36
C LEU A 54 6.41 6.22 15.18
N ARG A 55 7.49 6.89 15.59
CA ARG A 55 8.59 6.24 16.33
C ARG A 55 8.30 6.15 17.82
N HIS A 56 8.51 4.97 18.38
CA HIS A 56 8.47 4.69 19.81
C HIS A 56 9.61 3.76 20.20
N ASP A 57 10.02 3.88 21.45
CA ASP A 57 11.11 3.07 22.01
C ASP A 57 10.56 1.97 22.94
N THR A 58 9.25 1.98 23.26
CA THR A 58 8.62 1.09 24.23
C THR A 58 7.14 0.90 23.91
N GLY A 59 6.63 -0.32 24.10
CA GLY A 59 5.24 -0.65 23.80
C GLY A 59 5.09 -0.94 22.31
N TRP A 60 4.24 -0.20 21.61
CA TRP A 60 4.08 -0.29 20.16
C TRP A 60 5.28 0.35 19.48
N ILE A 61 6.10 -0.41 18.76
CA ILE A 61 7.37 0.08 18.22
C ILE A 61 7.43 0.08 16.69
N GLY A 62 6.52 -0.61 16.01
CA GLY A 62 6.48 -0.65 14.56
C GLY A 62 5.28 -1.42 14.04
N ALA A 63 4.93 -1.20 12.78
CA ALA A 63 3.90 -1.94 12.10
C ALA A 63 4.03 -1.93 10.58
N ASP A 64 3.33 -2.88 9.96
CA ASP A 64 3.07 -2.95 8.53
C ASP A 64 1.73 -2.28 8.14
N GLY A 65 1.53 -2.06 6.84
CA GLY A 65 0.38 -1.38 6.26
C GLY A 65 0.51 0.14 6.35
N ILE A 66 -0.26 0.76 7.26
CA ILE A 66 -0.60 2.19 7.33
C ILE A 66 -1.69 2.58 6.33
N TYR A 67 -2.89 2.58 6.87
CA TYR A 67 -4.02 3.22 6.25
C TYR A 67 -4.56 4.27 7.20
N CYS A 68 -5.23 5.26 6.65
CA CYS A 68 -5.87 6.24 7.48
C CYS A 68 -7.10 6.84 6.81
N THR A 69 -7.98 7.39 7.64
CA THR A 69 -9.07 8.24 7.19
C THR A 69 -9.29 9.36 8.19
N ALA A 70 -9.61 10.56 7.70
CA ALA A 70 -10.08 11.63 8.57
C ALA A 70 -11.43 11.23 9.17
N LEU A 71 -11.68 11.55 10.44
CA LEU A 71 -12.98 11.26 11.07
C LEU A 71 -14.12 12.19 10.61
N THR A 72 -13.81 13.19 9.78
CA THR A 72 -14.80 13.91 8.98
C THR A 72 -15.28 13.10 7.78
N GLY A 73 -14.54 12.04 7.41
CA GLY A 73 -14.69 11.27 6.19
C GLY A 73 -14.27 12.00 4.91
N ILE A 74 -13.75 13.22 5.05
CA ILE A 74 -13.28 14.04 3.93
C ILE A 74 -11.86 13.63 3.59
N ASP A 75 -11.68 13.04 2.40
CA ASP A 75 -10.41 12.45 1.98
C ASP A 75 -9.78 13.19 0.80
N LYS A 76 -9.38 14.44 1.08
CA LYS A 76 -8.80 15.36 0.07
C LYS A 76 -7.70 16.24 0.66
N PRO A 77 -6.70 16.61 -0.16
CA PRO A 77 -5.61 17.46 0.29
C PRO A 77 -6.05 18.81 0.85
N GLY A 78 -5.35 19.27 1.89
CA GLY A 78 -5.52 20.59 2.48
C GLY A 78 -6.77 20.79 3.34
N GLN A 79 -7.46 19.72 3.73
CA GLN A 79 -8.66 19.81 4.56
C GLN A 79 -8.38 19.69 6.07
N MET A 80 -7.21 19.19 6.46
CA MET A 80 -6.85 19.02 7.88
C MET A 80 -6.44 20.34 8.53
N ASN A 81 -6.78 20.48 9.81
CA ASN A 81 -6.39 21.58 10.69
C ASN A 81 -6.08 21.06 12.11
N ASP A 82 -5.72 21.94 13.04
CA ASP A 82 -5.34 21.58 14.41
C ASP A 82 -6.43 20.89 15.24
N GLN A 83 -7.69 20.96 14.81
CA GLN A 83 -8.82 20.29 15.48
C GLN A 83 -9.22 18.97 14.80
N SER A 84 -8.57 18.64 13.69
CA SER A 84 -8.91 17.45 12.91
C SER A 84 -8.42 16.19 13.61
N GLU A 85 -9.13 15.08 13.43
CA GLU A 85 -8.77 13.78 13.98
C GLU A 85 -8.70 12.77 12.82
N THR A 86 -7.59 12.02 12.76
CA THR A 86 -7.36 10.95 11.79
C THR A 86 -7.25 9.63 12.53
N MET A 87 -8.02 8.65 12.09
CA MET A 87 -7.82 7.27 12.51
C MET A 87 -6.82 6.61 11.56
N PHE A 88 -5.78 6.03 12.13
CA PHE A 88 -4.88 5.11 11.46
C PHE A 88 -5.25 3.67 11.81
N TRP A 89 -5.06 2.75 10.88
CA TRP A 89 -5.05 1.33 11.15
C TRP A 89 -3.86 0.66 10.46
N PHE A 90 -3.37 -0.38 11.12
CA PHE A 90 -2.14 -1.06 10.75
C PHE A 90 -2.39 -2.56 10.69
N SER A 91 -1.59 -3.25 9.88
CA SER A 91 -1.52 -4.72 9.85
C SER A 91 -0.55 -5.19 10.92
N ASP A 92 0.31 -6.17 10.66
CA ASP A 92 1.17 -6.74 11.68
C ASP A 92 1.95 -5.66 12.46
N CYS A 93 1.85 -5.69 13.79
CA CYS A 93 2.41 -4.71 14.71
C CYS A 93 3.33 -5.40 15.71
N ILE A 94 4.39 -4.68 16.08
CA ILE A 94 5.43 -5.18 16.98
C ILE A 94 5.30 -4.44 18.31
N LEU A 95 5.29 -5.23 19.37
CA LEU A 95 5.32 -4.75 20.75
C LEU A 95 6.65 -5.15 21.38
N GLY A 96 7.39 -4.18 21.92
CA GLY A 96 8.70 -4.43 22.50
C GLY A 96 9.28 -3.23 23.22
N ASN A 97 10.55 -3.35 23.59
CA ASN A 97 11.35 -2.25 24.15
C ASN A 97 12.65 -2.17 23.37
N ILE A 98 13.11 -0.96 23.06
CA ILE A 98 14.36 -0.72 22.35
C ILE A 98 15.36 -0.17 23.35
N ASP A 99 16.56 -0.75 23.38
CA ASP A 99 17.70 -0.10 24.02
C ASP A 99 18.20 1.02 23.11
N THR A 100 17.84 2.26 23.43
CA THR A 100 18.17 3.43 22.60
C THR A 100 19.67 3.73 22.51
N LYS A 101 20.50 3.16 23.39
CA LYS A 101 21.96 3.32 23.32
C LYS A 101 22.60 2.27 22.42
N ALA A 102 22.09 1.04 22.49
CA ALA A 102 22.59 -0.08 21.69
C ALA A 102 21.91 -0.17 20.32
N ASP A 103 20.79 0.52 20.12
CA ASP A 103 19.94 0.48 18.92
C ASP A 103 19.43 -0.93 18.59
N THR A 104 19.00 -1.67 19.63
CA THR A 104 18.58 -3.08 19.52
C THR A 104 17.35 -3.37 20.38
N LEU A 105 16.61 -4.45 20.08
CA LEU A 105 15.54 -4.90 20.96
C LEU A 105 16.08 -5.34 22.32
N LYS A 106 15.35 -4.96 23.36
CA LYS A 106 15.64 -5.27 24.75
C LYS A 106 14.56 -6.18 25.33
N GLY A 107 14.97 -7.41 25.65
CA GLY A 107 14.09 -8.41 26.25
C GLY A 107 13.10 -9.00 25.25
N ASP A 108 12.02 -9.58 25.78
CA ASP A 108 11.00 -10.23 24.95
C ASP A 108 10.20 -9.20 24.15
N TRP A 109 9.83 -9.58 22.94
CA TRP A 109 8.94 -8.84 22.06
C TRP A 109 7.78 -9.73 21.60
N GLN A 110 6.71 -9.11 21.12
CA GLN A 110 5.50 -9.80 20.68
C GLN A 110 4.98 -9.19 19.39
N MET A 111 4.22 -9.98 18.64
CA MET A 111 3.59 -9.55 17.40
C MET A 111 2.08 -9.75 17.51
N MET A 112 1.33 -8.77 17.02
CA MET A 112 -0.13 -8.82 16.86
C MET A 112 -0.47 -8.45 15.42
N ASN A 113 -1.59 -8.89 14.88
CA ASN A 113 -1.83 -8.79 13.44
C ASN A 113 -2.43 -7.47 12.97
N ASN A 114 -2.94 -6.68 13.90
CA ASN A 114 -3.42 -5.33 13.61
C ASN A 114 -3.61 -4.51 14.87
N SER A 115 -3.51 -3.21 14.70
CA SER A 115 -3.83 -2.20 15.72
C SER A 115 -4.37 -0.94 15.05
N VAL A 116 -4.78 0.03 15.87
CA VAL A 116 -5.25 1.33 15.39
C VAL A 116 -4.57 2.44 16.17
N ALA A 117 -4.50 3.63 15.58
CA ALA A 117 -4.10 4.83 16.29
C ALA A 117 -5.02 6.01 15.96
N TYR A 118 -5.07 6.98 16.85
CA TYR A 118 -5.78 8.24 16.64
C TYR A 118 -4.78 9.38 16.73
N PHE A 119 -4.69 10.15 15.64
CA PHE A 119 -3.84 11.31 15.50
C PHE A 119 -4.68 12.59 15.48
N HIS A 120 -4.25 13.59 16.24
CA HIS A 120 -4.90 14.90 16.31
C HIS A 120 -4.06 15.99 15.65
N GLY A 121 -4.66 16.74 14.73
CA GLY A 121 -4.04 17.85 14.03
C GLY A 121 -3.70 17.57 12.57
N ALA A 122 -2.98 18.51 11.95
CA ALA A 122 -2.64 18.47 10.52
C ALA A 122 -1.15 18.27 10.22
N ASN A 123 -0.29 18.50 11.20
CA ASN A 123 1.16 18.39 11.07
C ASN A 123 1.69 17.28 11.98
N PRO A 124 2.68 16.49 11.54
CA PRO A 124 3.16 15.34 12.31
C PRO A 124 3.73 15.78 13.65
N ASP A 125 3.24 15.17 14.73
CA ASP A 125 3.65 15.45 16.11
C ASP A 125 3.52 14.16 16.94
N PRO A 126 4.63 13.58 17.43
CA PRO A 126 4.59 12.33 18.19
C PRO A 126 3.76 12.43 19.49
N ASN A 127 3.53 13.64 20.01
CA ASN A 127 2.71 13.85 21.21
C ASN A 127 1.20 13.87 20.92
N LYS A 128 0.79 13.83 19.65
CA LYS A 128 -0.62 13.94 19.24
C LYS A 128 -1.18 12.66 18.65
N ILE A 129 -0.47 11.54 18.78
CA ILE A 129 -0.92 10.23 18.31
C ILE A 129 -0.96 9.21 19.45
N ASN A 130 -2.06 8.47 19.55
CA ASN A 130 -2.26 7.44 20.57
C ASN A 130 -2.59 6.10 19.93
N TYR A 131 -1.98 5.01 20.40
CA TYR A 131 -2.07 3.67 19.81
C TYR A 131 -2.91 2.75 20.68
N TYR A 132 -3.70 1.90 20.05
CA TYR A 132 -4.68 1.04 20.71
C TYR A 132 -4.65 -0.37 20.14
N TRP A 133 -4.59 -1.33 21.06
CA TRP A 133 -4.75 -2.76 20.82
C TRP A 133 -5.53 -3.38 21.98
N ARG A 134 -6.03 -4.61 21.80
CA ARG A 134 -6.77 -5.31 22.85
C ARG A 134 -5.80 -6.06 23.77
N ARG A 135 -6.30 -6.45 24.94
CA ARG A 135 -5.60 -7.35 25.85
C ARG A 135 -6.53 -8.45 26.32
N ASP A 136 -6.00 -9.63 26.57
CA ASP A 136 -6.73 -10.70 27.23
C ASP A 136 -6.86 -10.45 28.75
N SER A 137 -7.47 -11.38 29.48
CA SER A 137 -7.69 -11.27 30.93
C SER A 137 -6.41 -11.28 31.76
N VAL A 138 -5.28 -11.71 31.21
CA VAL A 138 -3.97 -11.73 31.89
C VAL A 138 -3.03 -10.62 31.38
N GLY A 139 -3.54 -9.74 30.50
CA GLY A 139 -2.81 -8.57 30.00
C GLY A 139 -2.00 -8.81 28.73
N LYS A 140 -2.04 -10.01 28.15
CA LYS A 140 -1.36 -10.33 26.89
C LYS A 140 -2.03 -9.55 25.74
N PRO A 141 -1.26 -8.93 24.83
CA PRO A 141 -1.82 -8.22 23.70
C PRO A 141 -2.58 -9.16 22.76
N LEU A 142 -3.68 -8.63 22.22
CA LEU A 142 -4.51 -9.20 21.18
C LEU A 142 -4.67 -8.17 20.05
N SER A 143 -4.82 -8.65 18.82
CA SER A 143 -5.15 -7.81 17.67
C SER A 143 -6.45 -7.02 17.93
N MET A 144 -6.55 -5.82 17.34
CA MET A 144 -7.78 -5.02 17.47
C MET A 144 -8.98 -5.75 16.84
N PHE A 145 -8.76 -6.35 15.67
CA PHE A 145 -9.73 -7.08 14.88
C PHE A 145 -9.26 -8.52 14.68
N GLU A 146 -10.07 -9.47 15.13
CA GLU A 146 -9.88 -10.90 14.93
C GLU A 146 -11.03 -11.42 14.04
N PRO A 147 -10.77 -12.32 13.08
CA PRO A 147 -11.81 -12.89 12.24
C PRO A 147 -12.86 -13.65 13.04
N HIS A 148 -14.12 -13.31 12.82
CA HIS A 148 -15.27 -14.04 13.39
C HIS A 148 -16.46 -14.12 12.42
N THR A 149 -16.21 -14.00 11.12
CA THR A 149 -17.22 -14.24 10.10
C THR A 149 -17.47 -15.73 9.90
N PRO A 150 -18.64 -16.15 9.37
CA PRO A 150 -18.94 -17.57 9.15
C PRO A 150 -17.94 -18.32 8.27
N LYS A 151 -17.29 -17.66 7.29
CA LYS A 151 -16.28 -18.31 6.43
C LYS A 151 -14.85 -18.23 6.96
N ALA A 152 -14.60 -17.59 8.11
CA ALA A 152 -13.26 -17.46 8.65
C ALA A 152 -12.75 -18.81 9.20
N PRO A 153 -11.65 -19.38 8.66
CA PRO A 153 -11.06 -20.59 9.21
C PRO A 153 -10.47 -20.35 10.61
N GLU A 154 -10.42 -21.39 11.42
CA GLU A 154 -9.69 -21.33 12.69
C GLU A 154 -8.23 -20.92 12.47
N LYS A 155 -7.67 -20.15 13.41
CA LYS A 155 -6.30 -19.63 13.38
C LYS A 155 -5.98 -18.71 12.20
N SER A 156 -6.98 -18.27 11.43
CA SER A 156 -6.81 -17.14 10.53
C SER A 156 -6.71 -15.82 11.30
N TYR A 157 -6.09 -14.83 10.68
CA TYR A 157 -5.99 -13.47 11.19
C TYR A 157 -6.25 -12.46 10.08
N TYR A 158 -6.39 -11.18 10.43
CA TYR A 158 -6.55 -10.12 9.45
C TYR A 158 -5.27 -9.32 9.27
N TRP A 159 -4.84 -9.20 8.02
CA TRP A 159 -4.19 -7.99 7.54
C TRP A 159 -5.25 -7.02 7.06
N LEU A 160 -5.08 -5.75 7.37
CA LEU A 160 -6.05 -4.72 7.00
C LEU A 160 -5.68 -4.14 5.64
N GLY A 161 -6.70 -3.90 4.82
CA GLY A 161 -6.63 -3.19 3.56
C GLY A 161 -7.13 -1.75 3.70
N ASP A 162 -7.47 -1.14 2.57
CA ASP A 162 -7.95 0.22 2.55
C ASP A 162 -9.36 0.35 3.14
N GLY A 163 -9.83 1.58 3.31
CA GLY A 163 -11.08 1.84 4.00
C GLY A 163 -11.53 3.28 3.84
N PHE A 164 -12.77 3.54 4.24
CA PHE A 164 -13.36 4.87 4.12
C PHE A 164 -14.50 5.06 5.12
N MET A 165 -14.87 6.32 5.35
CA MET A 165 -16.09 6.67 6.05
C MET A 165 -17.23 6.86 5.06
N ASP A 166 -18.34 6.15 5.28
CA ASP A 166 -19.54 6.24 4.47
C ASP A 166 -20.60 7.12 5.14
N HIS A 167 -20.73 8.36 4.67
CA HIS A 167 -21.73 9.31 5.18
C HIS A 167 -23.18 8.86 4.92
N ALA A 168 -23.44 8.05 3.89
CA ALA A 168 -24.78 7.53 3.60
C ALA A 168 -25.18 6.38 4.53
N LYS A 169 -24.21 5.74 5.20
CA LYS A 169 -24.40 4.68 6.21
C LYS A 169 -24.15 5.18 7.61
N ASP A 170 -24.77 6.31 7.96
CA ASP A 170 -24.61 6.98 9.26
C ASP A 170 -23.14 7.13 9.66
N SER A 171 -22.27 7.56 8.73
CA SER A 171 -20.84 7.77 8.97
C SER A 171 -20.10 6.53 9.51
N THR A 172 -20.52 5.33 9.10
CA THR A 172 -19.83 4.07 9.39
C THR A 172 -18.46 4.07 8.71
N ILE A 173 -17.42 3.64 9.41
CA ILE A 173 -16.10 3.40 8.80
C ILE A 173 -16.06 1.94 8.35
N TYR A 174 -15.79 1.72 7.07
CA TYR A 174 -15.55 0.40 6.51
C TYR A 174 -14.06 0.18 6.28
N ILE A 175 -13.57 -0.99 6.68
CA ILE A 175 -12.18 -1.43 6.48
C ILE A 175 -12.23 -2.79 5.78
N PHE A 176 -11.57 -2.89 4.63
CA PHE A 176 -11.34 -4.19 3.99
C PHE A 176 -10.32 -4.97 4.82
N ALA A 177 -10.55 -6.26 5.02
CA ALA A 177 -9.70 -7.10 5.86
C ALA A 177 -9.36 -8.40 5.12
N TYR A 178 -8.10 -8.57 4.74
CA TYR A 178 -7.59 -9.77 4.10
C TYR A 178 -7.49 -10.89 5.13
N LEU A 179 -8.13 -12.00 4.83
CA LEU A 179 -8.15 -13.16 5.70
C LEU A 179 -6.90 -13.99 5.42
N ILE A 180 -5.95 -13.99 6.35
CA ILE A 180 -4.63 -14.60 6.18
C ILE A 180 -4.52 -15.88 7.02
N HIS A 181 -3.82 -16.87 6.48
CA HIS A 181 -3.47 -18.09 7.19
C HIS A 181 -1.98 -18.41 7.02
N ASN A 182 -1.33 -18.83 8.11
CA ASN A 182 0.06 -19.25 8.06
C ASN A 182 0.18 -20.62 7.41
N VAL A 183 0.98 -20.73 6.37
CA VAL A 183 1.31 -22.00 5.72
C VAL A 183 2.79 -22.33 5.97
N PRO A 184 3.12 -23.49 6.56
CA PRO A 184 4.51 -23.85 6.82
C PRO A 184 5.33 -23.96 5.53
N GLY A 185 6.53 -23.37 5.53
CA GLY A 185 7.49 -23.45 4.43
C GLY A 185 7.35 -22.34 3.38
N GLY A 186 8.42 -22.12 2.61
CA GLY A 186 8.51 -21.05 1.62
C GLY A 186 9.12 -19.75 2.16
N ILE A 187 9.43 -18.82 1.24
CA ILE A 187 9.95 -17.47 1.58
C ILE A 187 8.84 -16.60 2.18
N TYR A 188 7.60 -16.80 1.74
CA TYR A 188 6.41 -16.14 2.26
C TYR A 188 5.48 -17.21 2.85
N PRO A 189 5.56 -17.49 4.16
CA PRO A 189 4.88 -18.62 4.80
C PRO A 189 3.41 -18.30 5.16
N PHE A 190 2.68 -17.68 4.24
CA PHE A 190 1.29 -17.28 4.41
C PHE A 190 0.51 -17.36 3.09
N GLU A 191 -0.81 -17.48 3.20
CA GLU A 191 -1.75 -17.35 2.10
C GLU A 191 -2.93 -16.47 2.49
N ASP A 192 -3.46 -15.73 1.52
CA ASP A 192 -4.72 -14.99 1.56
C ASP A 192 -5.86 -15.90 1.11
N LEU A 193 -6.86 -16.05 1.99
CA LEU A 193 -7.99 -16.96 1.81
C LEU A 193 -9.28 -16.24 1.42
N GLY A 194 -9.31 -14.92 1.54
CA GLY A 194 -10.51 -14.14 1.30
C GLY A 194 -10.38 -12.68 1.69
N VAL A 195 -11.45 -11.94 1.43
CA VAL A 195 -11.63 -10.55 1.86
C VAL A 195 -12.90 -10.49 2.71
N SER A 196 -12.75 -10.01 3.93
CA SER A 196 -13.86 -9.62 4.80
C SER A 196 -14.00 -8.11 4.83
N LEU A 197 -15.15 -7.63 5.29
CA LEU A 197 -15.41 -6.21 5.53
C LEU A 197 -15.67 -6.00 7.02
N ILE A 198 -14.94 -5.08 7.65
CA ILE A 198 -15.18 -4.64 9.02
C ILE A 198 -15.95 -3.32 8.95
N ALA A 199 -17.06 -3.21 9.67
CA ALA A 199 -17.84 -1.99 9.82
C ALA A 199 -17.78 -1.49 11.26
N LEU A 200 -17.29 -0.25 11.42
CA LEU A 200 -17.20 0.44 12.69
C LEU A 200 -18.32 1.49 12.75
N PRO A 201 -19.32 1.33 13.64
CA PRO A 201 -20.39 2.31 13.78
C PRO A 201 -19.85 3.69 14.12
N LYS A 202 -20.58 4.74 13.72
CA LYS A 202 -20.21 6.12 14.02
C LYS A 202 -20.04 6.36 15.50
N GLY A 203 -18.95 7.06 15.82
CA GLY A 203 -18.58 7.37 17.20
C GLY A 203 -18.01 6.17 17.96
N SER A 204 -17.99 4.97 17.38
CA SER A 204 -17.28 3.83 17.97
C SER A 204 -15.79 4.16 18.13
N ARG A 205 -15.21 3.60 19.18
CA ARG A 205 -13.82 3.80 19.59
C ARG A 205 -13.24 2.46 20.06
N PRO A 206 -11.91 2.30 20.06
CA PRO A 206 -11.26 1.12 20.59
C PRO A 206 -11.81 0.72 21.97
N PRO A 207 -12.11 -0.57 22.21
CA PRO A 207 -11.78 -1.72 21.36
C PRO A 207 -12.86 -2.14 20.35
N TYR A 208 -13.75 -1.22 19.93
CA TYR A 208 -14.82 -1.45 18.93
C TYR A 208 -15.69 -2.67 19.21
N LYS A 209 -16.27 -2.73 20.42
CA LYS A 209 -17.11 -3.88 20.86
C LYS A 209 -18.39 -4.05 20.04
N ASP A 210 -18.77 -3.02 19.30
CA ASP A 210 -19.97 -2.92 18.46
C ASP A 210 -19.65 -3.03 16.95
N GLN A 211 -18.40 -3.36 16.59
CA GLN A 211 -18.05 -3.64 15.19
C GLN A 211 -18.92 -4.76 14.61
N LYS A 212 -19.05 -4.75 13.28
CA LYS A 212 -19.62 -5.89 12.52
C LYS A 212 -18.60 -6.36 11.50
N GLN A 213 -18.66 -7.65 11.16
CA GLN A 213 -17.84 -8.22 10.10
C GLN A 213 -18.72 -8.96 9.09
N PHE A 214 -18.35 -8.88 7.81
CA PHE A 214 -19.08 -9.51 6.72
C PHE A 214 -18.12 -10.29 5.83
N ASP A 215 -18.53 -11.49 5.45
CA ASP A 215 -17.90 -12.18 4.32
C ASP A 215 -18.24 -11.45 3.02
N THR A 216 -17.27 -11.33 2.11
CA THR A 216 -17.48 -10.68 0.81
C THR A 216 -17.22 -11.66 -0.35
N PRO A 217 -17.78 -11.42 -1.55
CA PRO A 217 -17.44 -12.19 -2.75
C PRO A 217 -16.22 -11.61 -3.48
N LEU A 218 -15.52 -10.64 -2.88
CA LEU A 218 -14.51 -9.78 -3.51
C LEU A 218 -13.11 -10.43 -3.63
N PHE A 219 -13.09 -11.75 -3.56
CA PHE A 219 -11.91 -12.60 -3.67
C PHE A 219 -12.28 -13.82 -4.52
N PHE A 220 -11.56 -14.03 -5.62
CA PHE A 220 -11.78 -15.18 -6.49
C PHE A 220 -10.53 -15.52 -7.30
N THR A 221 -10.51 -16.70 -7.90
CA THR A 221 -9.47 -17.13 -8.84
C THR A 221 -10.14 -17.69 -10.09
N ASP A 222 -9.66 -17.27 -11.25
CA ASP A 222 -10.08 -17.79 -12.56
C ASP A 222 -8.88 -17.95 -13.52
N ALA A 223 -9.15 -18.10 -14.82
CA ALA A 223 -8.12 -18.26 -15.84
C ALA A 223 -7.15 -17.06 -15.97
N LYS A 224 -7.54 -15.87 -15.49
CA LYS A 224 -6.70 -14.66 -15.44
C LYS A 224 -5.89 -14.58 -14.13
N GLY A 225 -6.12 -15.50 -13.19
CA GLY A 225 -5.45 -15.60 -11.91
C GLY A 225 -6.30 -15.14 -10.72
N LYS A 226 -5.68 -15.09 -9.55
CA LYS A 226 -6.30 -14.63 -8.32
C LYS A 226 -6.58 -13.12 -8.39
N THR A 227 -7.78 -12.72 -8.02
CA THR A 227 -8.22 -11.32 -7.92
C THR A 227 -8.61 -11.01 -6.48
N VAL A 228 -8.09 -9.90 -5.95
CA VAL A 228 -8.36 -9.41 -4.60
C VAL A 228 -8.77 -7.95 -4.68
N PHE A 229 -10.02 -7.62 -4.35
CA PHE A 229 -10.49 -6.24 -4.24
C PHE A 229 -10.29 -5.68 -2.81
N GLY A 230 -10.40 -4.36 -2.68
CA GLY A 230 -10.23 -3.64 -1.40
C GLY A 230 -8.82 -3.11 -1.17
N ILE A 231 -7.93 -3.20 -2.18
CA ILE A 231 -6.55 -2.67 -2.10
C ILE A 231 -6.49 -1.14 -2.09
N CYS A 232 -7.55 -0.51 -2.60
CA CYS A 232 -7.73 0.92 -2.65
C CYS A 232 -9.23 1.23 -2.78
N VAL A 233 -9.68 2.29 -2.11
CA VAL A 233 -11.05 2.81 -2.18
C VAL A 233 -11.02 4.29 -2.54
N LEU A 234 -11.91 4.70 -3.45
CA LEU A 234 -12.12 6.10 -3.81
C LEU A 234 -13.62 6.43 -3.69
N PRO A 235 -14.05 7.04 -2.57
CA PRO A 235 -15.41 7.53 -2.42
C PRO A 235 -15.66 8.76 -3.31
N ASN A 236 -16.48 8.64 -4.37
CA ASN A 236 -16.89 9.76 -5.21
C ASN A 236 -18.24 10.34 -4.75
N THR A 237 -18.30 10.77 -3.49
CA THR A 237 -19.54 11.22 -2.83
C THR A 237 -19.44 12.66 -2.33
N VAL A 238 -20.60 13.29 -2.09
CA VAL A 238 -20.67 14.63 -1.49
C VAL A 238 -20.03 14.62 -0.10
N GLY A 239 -20.25 13.57 0.70
CA GLY A 239 -19.74 13.46 2.07
C GLY A 239 -18.23 13.33 2.14
N ALA A 240 -17.63 12.53 1.26
CA ALA A 240 -16.17 12.48 1.10
C ALA A 240 -15.61 13.77 0.47
N GLY A 241 -16.50 14.57 -0.10
CA GLY A 241 -16.23 15.85 -0.71
C GLY A 241 -15.43 15.72 -2.01
N ALA A 242 -15.72 14.68 -2.78
CA ALA A 242 -15.22 14.55 -4.14
C ALA A 242 -15.56 15.79 -4.99
N PRO A 243 -14.73 16.13 -6.01
CA PRO A 243 -14.92 17.34 -6.81
C PRO A 243 -16.19 17.28 -7.68
N GLU A 244 -16.48 16.12 -8.27
CA GLU A 244 -17.63 15.87 -9.13
C GLU A 244 -18.35 14.59 -8.67
N PRO A 245 -19.09 14.65 -7.55
CA PRO A 245 -19.63 13.47 -6.89
C PRO A 245 -20.73 12.80 -7.73
N ASP A 246 -20.53 11.52 -8.05
CA ASP A 246 -21.52 10.68 -8.73
C ASP A 246 -22.28 9.73 -7.76
N GLY A 247 -21.93 9.77 -6.47
CA GLY A 247 -22.54 8.97 -5.40
C GLY A 247 -22.07 7.51 -5.37
N PHE A 248 -21.03 7.15 -6.12
CA PHE A 248 -20.43 5.82 -6.08
C PHE A 248 -19.19 5.77 -5.20
N ILE A 249 -18.99 4.60 -4.60
CA ILE A 249 -17.72 4.18 -4.02
C ILE A 249 -17.02 3.33 -5.07
N TYR A 250 -15.83 3.74 -5.50
CA TYR A 250 -14.98 2.95 -6.38
C TYR A 250 -14.05 2.09 -5.53
N VAL A 251 -14.01 0.78 -5.80
CA VAL A 251 -13.20 -0.18 -5.05
C VAL A 251 -12.30 -0.89 -6.04
N TYR A 252 -11.00 -0.75 -5.85
CA TYR A 252 -9.99 -1.31 -6.74
C TYR A 252 -9.54 -2.68 -6.24
N GLY A 253 -9.08 -3.50 -7.19
CA GLY A 253 -8.48 -4.79 -6.91
C GLY A 253 -7.23 -5.04 -7.73
N VAL A 254 -6.44 -6.01 -7.28
CA VAL A 254 -5.26 -6.51 -7.98
C VAL A 254 -5.56 -7.91 -8.52
N ARG A 255 -5.19 -8.16 -9.77
CA ARG A 255 -5.36 -9.47 -10.42
C ARG A 255 -4.05 -10.05 -10.95
N GLY A 256 -3.86 -11.33 -10.67
CA GLY A 256 -2.85 -12.17 -11.29
C GLY A 256 -1.41 -11.77 -10.99
N MET A 257 -0.48 -12.44 -11.68
CA MET A 257 0.96 -12.25 -11.49
C MET A 257 1.48 -10.93 -12.06
N ASN A 258 0.81 -10.40 -13.09
CA ASN A 258 1.15 -9.12 -13.71
C ASN A 258 0.70 -7.91 -12.87
N LYS A 259 -0.02 -8.15 -11.76
CA LYS A 259 -0.56 -7.12 -10.88
C LYS A 259 -1.42 -6.12 -11.67
N GLU A 260 -2.45 -6.65 -12.32
CA GLU A 260 -3.42 -5.85 -13.06
C GLU A 260 -4.34 -5.11 -12.10
N LEU A 261 -4.51 -3.80 -12.29
CA LEU A 261 -5.49 -3.00 -11.57
C LEU A 261 -6.88 -3.21 -12.20
N VAL A 262 -7.84 -3.63 -11.40
CA VAL A 262 -9.27 -3.73 -11.80
C VAL A 262 -10.12 -2.86 -10.88
N VAL A 263 -11.33 -2.51 -11.30
CA VAL A 263 -12.22 -1.63 -10.51
C VAL A 263 -13.67 -2.10 -10.51
N ALA A 264 -14.28 -2.00 -9.34
CA ALA A 264 -15.71 -2.12 -9.11
C ALA A 264 -16.27 -0.80 -8.60
N ARG A 265 -17.59 -0.63 -8.67
CA ARG A 265 -18.30 0.47 -8.02
C ARG A 265 -19.63 0.02 -7.45
N VAL A 266 -20.09 0.73 -6.43
CA VAL A 266 -21.42 0.57 -5.83
C VAL A 266 -21.90 1.92 -5.30
N LYS A 267 -23.21 2.18 -5.26
CA LYS A 267 -23.73 3.36 -4.57
C LYS A 267 -23.43 3.26 -3.08
N ASP A 268 -23.04 4.37 -2.46
CA ASP A 268 -22.75 4.46 -1.01
C ASP A 268 -23.86 3.84 -0.13
N SER A 269 -25.11 4.22 -0.36
CA SER A 269 -26.30 3.67 0.31
C SER A 269 -26.51 2.16 0.13
N ALA A 270 -25.86 1.53 -0.85
CA ALA A 270 -25.96 0.11 -1.16
C ALA A 270 -24.64 -0.65 -0.92
N PHE A 271 -23.64 -0.06 -0.25
CA PHE A 271 -22.29 -0.62 -0.13
C PHE A 271 -22.24 -2.07 0.38
N GLU A 272 -23.05 -2.40 1.40
CA GLU A 272 -23.15 -3.77 1.95
C GLU A 272 -23.95 -4.77 1.08
N ASN A 273 -24.66 -4.30 0.05
CA ASN A 273 -25.44 -5.15 -0.85
C ASN A 273 -24.62 -5.53 -2.09
N PHE A 274 -23.91 -6.64 -2.03
CA PHE A 274 -23.01 -7.09 -3.11
C PHE A 274 -23.70 -7.37 -4.45
N ASN A 275 -25.04 -7.51 -4.51
CA ASN A 275 -25.77 -7.63 -5.77
C ASN A 275 -25.87 -6.30 -6.55
N GLU A 276 -25.68 -5.16 -5.87
CA GLU A 276 -25.68 -3.82 -6.49
C GLU A 276 -24.30 -3.39 -7.00
N TRP A 277 -23.27 -4.18 -6.72
CA TRP A 277 -21.93 -3.90 -7.20
C TRP A 277 -21.85 -4.10 -8.70
N ARG A 278 -21.07 -3.25 -9.35
CA ARG A 278 -20.78 -3.35 -10.78
C ARG A 278 -19.28 -3.33 -11.03
N PHE A 279 -18.85 -4.06 -12.03
CA PHE A 279 -17.45 -4.34 -12.35
C PHE A 279 -17.14 -3.79 -13.74
N TRP A 280 -16.07 -3.01 -13.87
CA TRP A 280 -15.74 -2.38 -15.15
C TRP A 280 -15.14 -3.39 -16.12
N ASP A 281 -15.80 -3.63 -17.24
CA ASP A 281 -15.37 -4.61 -18.27
C ASP A 281 -14.52 -4.00 -19.39
N GLY A 282 -14.18 -2.70 -19.29
CA GLY A 282 -13.44 -1.95 -20.31
C GLY A 282 -14.33 -1.12 -21.23
N LEU A 283 -15.63 -1.40 -21.27
CA LEU A 283 -16.64 -0.70 -22.08
C LEU A 283 -17.82 -0.22 -21.23
N SER A 284 -18.23 -1.02 -20.25
CA SER A 284 -19.43 -0.83 -19.45
C SER A 284 -19.28 -1.39 -18.03
N TRP A 285 -20.30 -1.14 -17.21
CA TRP A 285 -20.38 -1.62 -15.83
C TRP A 285 -21.25 -2.88 -15.76
N ASN A 286 -20.61 -4.03 -15.51
CA ASN A 286 -21.24 -5.35 -15.53
C ASN A 286 -21.55 -5.87 -14.12
N THR A 287 -22.44 -6.85 -13.97
CA THR A 287 -22.71 -7.52 -12.68
C THR A 287 -21.72 -8.65 -12.38
N ASP A 288 -21.11 -9.23 -13.41
CA ASP A 288 -20.14 -10.31 -13.25
C ASP A 288 -18.72 -9.77 -13.01
N MET A 289 -18.12 -10.14 -11.87
CA MET A 289 -16.76 -9.70 -11.52
C MET A 289 -15.66 -10.35 -12.38
N HIS A 290 -15.93 -11.50 -13.00
CA HIS A 290 -14.96 -12.18 -13.85
C HIS A 290 -14.72 -11.45 -15.18
N THR A 291 -15.63 -10.53 -15.56
CA THR A 291 -15.49 -9.72 -16.78
C THR A 291 -14.57 -8.51 -16.62
N CYS A 292 -14.10 -8.21 -15.41
CA CYS A 292 -13.27 -7.03 -15.15
C CYS A 292 -12.11 -6.90 -16.17
N ALA A 293 -11.97 -5.73 -16.77
CA ALA A 293 -10.81 -5.40 -17.59
C ALA A 293 -9.73 -4.74 -16.74
N ALA A 294 -8.48 -4.98 -17.11
CA ALA A 294 -7.34 -4.29 -16.50
C ALA A 294 -7.35 -2.81 -16.92
N LEU A 295 -7.19 -1.91 -15.95
CA LEU A 295 -7.03 -0.47 -16.17
C LEU A 295 -5.56 -0.11 -16.47
N THR A 296 -4.65 -0.82 -15.81
CA THR A 296 -3.20 -0.79 -15.95
C THR A 296 -2.65 -2.05 -15.29
N ASP A 297 -1.34 -2.28 -15.37
CA ASP A 297 -0.63 -3.36 -14.69
C ASP A 297 0.55 -2.85 -13.86
N ASN A 298 1.34 -3.76 -13.30
CA ASN A 298 2.54 -3.49 -12.52
C ASN A 298 2.30 -2.65 -11.24
N ILE A 299 1.10 -2.71 -10.65
CA ILE A 299 0.80 -2.09 -9.35
C ILE A 299 1.29 -2.94 -8.16
N SER A 300 1.32 -2.36 -6.97
CA SER A 300 1.56 -3.04 -5.69
C SER A 300 0.25 -3.57 -5.07
N ASN A 301 0.36 -4.43 -4.05
CA ASN A 301 -0.82 -4.97 -3.36
C ASN A 301 -1.54 -3.91 -2.51
N GLU A 302 -0.84 -2.84 -2.15
CA GLU A 302 -1.41 -1.64 -1.55
C GLU A 302 -1.09 -0.46 -2.45
N MET A 303 -2.08 0.38 -2.69
CA MET A 303 -1.95 1.57 -3.50
C MET A 303 -3.01 2.60 -3.10
N SER A 304 -3.01 3.75 -3.75
CA SER A 304 -4.08 4.74 -3.59
C SER A 304 -4.48 5.32 -4.94
N VAL A 305 -5.74 5.73 -5.06
CA VAL A 305 -6.25 6.61 -6.10
C VAL A 305 -6.89 7.80 -5.40
N SER A 306 -6.64 9.01 -5.87
CA SER A 306 -7.15 10.24 -5.25
C SER A 306 -7.56 11.24 -6.32
N PHE A 307 -8.56 12.07 -6.04
CA PHE A 307 -8.96 13.13 -6.96
C PHE A 307 -7.91 14.25 -7.05
N MET A 308 -7.67 14.71 -8.27
CA MET A 308 -6.96 15.93 -8.58
C MET A 308 -7.94 17.12 -8.58
N ALA A 309 -7.41 18.34 -8.45
CA ALA A 309 -8.23 19.55 -8.40
C ALA A 309 -9.06 19.80 -9.68
N ASP A 310 -8.64 19.21 -10.81
CA ASP A 310 -9.31 19.32 -12.12
C ASP A 310 -10.26 18.15 -12.43
N GLY A 311 -10.61 17.33 -11.42
CA GLY A 311 -11.55 16.21 -11.56
C GLY A 311 -10.94 14.91 -12.07
N ARG A 312 -9.69 14.94 -12.57
CA ARG A 312 -8.94 13.71 -12.87
C ARG A 312 -8.59 12.95 -11.59
N VAL A 313 -8.04 11.74 -11.75
CA VAL A 313 -7.49 10.98 -10.63
C VAL A 313 -5.97 10.81 -10.75
N ILE A 314 -5.31 10.64 -9.62
CA ILE A 314 -3.90 10.27 -9.54
C ILE A 314 -3.78 8.99 -8.71
N ALA A 315 -3.16 7.97 -9.30
CA ALA A 315 -2.77 6.75 -8.60
C ALA A 315 -1.34 6.88 -8.09
N ALA A 316 -1.07 6.37 -6.88
CA ALA A 316 0.27 6.22 -6.32
C ALA A 316 0.45 4.77 -5.85
N TYR A 317 1.57 4.16 -6.24
CA TYR A 317 1.87 2.76 -5.99
C TYR A 317 3.37 2.49 -6.11
N GLN A 318 3.80 1.34 -5.63
CA GLN A 318 5.13 0.80 -5.89
C GLN A 318 5.04 -0.17 -7.07
N LEU A 319 6.06 -0.21 -7.93
CA LEU A 319 6.00 -1.07 -9.11
C LEU A 319 6.06 -2.55 -8.70
N LYS A 320 5.03 -3.36 -9.01
CA LYS A 320 4.97 -4.78 -8.61
C LYS A 320 5.09 -4.95 -7.07
N THR A 321 5.36 -6.18 -6.61
CA THR A 321 5.29 -6.55 -5.17
C THR A 321 6.51 -6.15 -4.33
N ALA A 322 7.73 -6.23 -4.87
CA ALA A 322 8.96 -5.91 -4.14
C ALA A 322 9.97 -5.28 -5.10
N ASN A 323 9.70 -4.04 -5.49
CA ASN A 323 10.57 -3.24 -6.36
C ASN A 323 10.76 -1.89 -5.71
N THR A 324 11.97 -1.37 -5.67
CA THR A 324 12.33 -0.11 -5.00
C THR A 324 11.71 1.15 -5.61
N THR A 325 11.08 1.08 -6.79
CA THR A 325 10.55 2.25 -7.47
C THR A 325 9.10 2.56 -7.09
N VAL A 326 8.89 3.74 -6.51
CA VAL A 326 7.56 4.35 -6.33
C VAL A 326 7.18 5.14 -7.59
N ALA A 327 5.95 4.99 -8.03
CA ALA A 327 5.42 5.63 -9.22
C ALA A 327 4.05 6.28 -8.99
N ILE A 328 3.72 7.24 -9.86
CA ILE A 328 2.39 7.83 -9.97
C ILE A 328 1.85 7.73 -11.40
N ALA A 329 0.54 7.61 -11.55
CA ALA A 329 -0.13 7.60 -12.85
C ALA A 329 -1.41 8.43 -12.81
N ALA A 330 -1.59 9.33 -13.77
CA ALA A 330 -2.82 10.13 -13.88
C ALA A 330 -3.88 9.35 -14.68
N GLY A 331 -5.12 9.31 -14.20
CA GLY A 331 -6.27 8.75 -14.89
C GLY A 331 -7.28 9.84 -15.25
N ALA A 332 -7.94 9.70 -16.42
CA ALA A 332 -8.97 10.65 -16.82
C ALA A 332 -10.22 10.58 -15.93
N THR A 333 -10.56 9.38 -15.45
CA THR A 333 -11.69 9.10 -14.55
C THR A 333 -11.25 8.05 -13.52
N PRO A 334 -12.07 7.74 -12.48
CA PRO A 334 -11.77 6.64 -11.56
C PRO A 334 -11.52 5.29 -12.24
N TRP A 335 -12.10 5.04 -13.42
CA TRP A 335 -11.87 3.81 -14.20
C TRP A 335 -10.97 4.03 -15.41
N GLY A 336 -10.21 5.13 -15.43
CA GLY A 336 -9.23 5.45 -16.46
C GLY A 336 -9.80 6.15 -17.71
N PRO A 337 -9.10 6.09 -18.86
CA PRO A 337 -7.80 5.44 -19.02
C PRO A 337 -6.71 6.09 -18.15
N PHE A 338 -5.79 5.28 -17.66
CA PHE A 338 -4.59 5.74 -16.97
C PHE A 338 -3.47 6.01 -17.98
N GLN A 339 -2.73 7.10 -17.76
CA GLN A 339 -1.53 7.43 -18.49
C GLN A 339 -0.36 6.55 -18.03
N PRO A 340 0.72 6.42 -18.83
CA PRO A 340 1.93 5.74 -18.41
C PRO A 340 2.44 6.26 -17.05
N ALA A 341 2.90 5.31 -16.23
CA ALA A 341 3.44 5.59 -14.91
C ALA A 341 4.69 6.48 -14.98
N LYS A 342 4.79 7.45 -14.08
CA LYS A 342 5.99 8.27 -13.87
C LYS A 342 6.66 7.81 -12.58
N LYS A 343 7.94 7.46 -12.66
CA LYS A 343 8.76 7.11 -11.50
C LYS A 343 9.05 8.38 -10.72
N VAL A 344 8.85 8.36 -9.41
CA VAL A 344 8.98 9.56 -8.55
C VAL A 344 9.93 9.37 -7.38
N TRP A 345 10.21 8.14 -6.98
CA TRP A 345 11.13 7.85 -5.88
C TRP A 345 11.73 6.46 -6.05
N GLU A 346 12.96 6.32 -5.57
CA GLU A 346 13.66 5.05 -5.40
C GLU A 346 13.92 4.89 -3.91
N THR A 347 13.39 3.83 -3.30
CA THR A 347 13.45 3.64 -1.84
C THR A 347 14.88 3.29 -1.40
N PRO A 348 15.59 4.17 -0.67
CA PRO A 348 16.98 3.92 -0.30
C PRO A 348 17.17 2.77 0.70
N GLU A 349 16.16 2.50 1.55
CA GLU A 349 16.25 1.55 2.65
C GLU A 349 16.50 0.10 2.20
N ALA A 350 16.05 -0.24 1.00
CA ALA A 350 16.33 -1.56 0.40
C ALA A 350 17.82 -1.80 0.08
N TYR A 351 18.67 -0.77 0.21
CA TYR A 351 20.10 -0.85 -0.04
C TYR A 351 20.94 -0.77 1.25
N ASP A 352 20.30 -0.62 2.41
CA ASP A 352 21.00 -0.55 3.70
C ASP A 352 21.53 -1.94 4.13
N ASP A 353 20.84 -3.02 3.75
CA ASP A 353 21.25 -4.41 3.93
C ASP A 353 20.72 -5.30 2.78
N LEU A 354 21.36 -6.45 2.53
CA LEU A 354 20.92 -7.43 1.53
C LEU A 354 19.60 -8.11 1.89
N ASP A 355 19.26 -8.18 3.18
CA ASP A 355 18.03 -8.79 3.64
C ASP A 355 16.84 -7.83 3.54
N PHE A 356 17.07 -6.53 3.35
CA PHE A 356 16.01 -5.52 3.34
C PHE A 356 15.32 -5.36 1.99
N TYR A 357 14.02 -5.14 2.05
CA TYR A 357 13.20 -4.81 0.91
C TYR A 357 12.10 -3.81 1.28
N THR A 358 11.60 -3.12 0.26
CA THR A 358 10.49 -2.18 0.40
C THR A 358 9.32 -2.59 -0.47
N TYR A 359 8.12 -2.14 -0.08
CA TYR A 359 6.87 -2.53 -0.75
C TYR A 359 5.73 -1.58 -0.40
N ASN A 360 4.63 -1.70 -1.15
CA ASN A 360 3.31 -1.16 -0.80
C ASN A 360 3.25 0.37 -0.60
N ALA A 361 3.78 1.12 -1.58
CA ALA A 361 3.63 2.56 -1.54
C ALA A 361 2.16 3.00 -1.76
N LYS A 362 1.66 3.94 -0.94
CA LYS A 362 0.33 4.56 -1.12
C LYS A 362 0.27 6.00 -0.61
N ALA A 363 -0.62 6.81 -1.16
CA ALA A 363 -0.86 8.17 -0.71
C ALA A 363 -1.90 8.26 0.42
N HIS A 364 -1.81 9.35 1.19
CA HIS A 364 -2.71 9.73 2.29
C HIS A 364 -3.32 11.11 1.98
N PRO A 365 -4.37 11.19 1.14
CA PRO A 365 -4.85 12.48 0.63
C PRO A 365 -5.43 13.39 1.72
N ASN A 366 -6.09 12.87 2.75
CA ASN A 366 -6.46 13.65 3.94
C ASN A 366 -5.26 14.36 4.60
N LEU A 367 -4.09 13.71 4.69
CA LEU A 367 -2.88 14.27 5.32
C LEU A 367 -2.02 15.10 4.34
N SER A 368 -2.38 15.11 3.06
CA SER A 368 -1.61 15.77 2.01
C SER A 368 -1.88 17.28 1.96
N LYS A 369 -0.88 18.03 1.48
CA LYS A 369 -1.02 19.48 1.21
C LYS A 369 -1.64 19.70 -0.18
N PRO A 370 -2.33 20.84 -0.43
CA PRO A 370 -2.84 21.14 -1.76
C PRO A 370 -1.76 21.04 -2.84
N GLY A 371 -2.02 20.27 -3.90
CA GLY A 371 -1.08 20.06 -5.01
C GLY A 371 0.08 19.11 -4.71
N GLU A 372 0.00 18.36 -3.60
CA GLU A 372 1.02 17.40 -3.19
C GLU A 372 0.36 16.07 -2.77
N LEU A 373 1.09 14.97 -2.88
CA LEU A 373 0.78 13.69 -2.24
C LEU A 373 1.78 13.45 -1.11
N LEU A 374 1.29 13.14 0.09
CA LEU A 374 2.07 12.45 1.11
C LEU A 374 1.93 10.95 0.85
N ILE A 375 3.03 10.27 0.56
CA ILE A 375 3.07 8.85 0.23
C ILE A 375 3.89 8.12 1.30
N SER A 376 3.37 7.03 1.84
CA SER A 376 4.15 6.07 2.64
C SER A 376 4.53 4.85 1.82
N TYR A 377 5.56 4.13 2.25
CA TYR A 377 5.87 2.75 1.85
C TYR A 377 6.47 2.00 3.04
N ASN A 378 6.42 0.67 2.98
CA ASN A 378 6.88 -0.21 4.06
C ASN A 378 8.30 -0.70 3.80
N VAL A 379 9.00 -1.02 4.89
CA VAL A 379 10.35 -1.59 4.91
C VAL A 379 10.31 -2.86 5.74
N ASN A 380 10.83 -3.95 5.21
CA ASN A 380 10.82 -5.26 5.86
C ASN A 380 12.07 -6.06 5.48
N SER A 381 12.26 -7.24 6.06
CA SER A 381 13.44 -8.08 5.92
C SER A 381 13.08 -9.53 5.54
N PHE A 382 13.90 -10.15 4.69
CA PHE A 382 13.85 -11.58 4.39
C PHE A 382 14.28 -12.46 5.57
N ASP A 383 15.04 -11.91 6.54
CA ASP A 383 15.36 -12.52 7.84
C ASP A 383 14.76 -11.71 9.00
N PHE A 384 13.45 -11.46 8.91
CA PHE A 384 12.71 -10.61 9.84
C PHE A 384 12.98 -10.89 11.32
N LEU A 385 13.06 -12.16 11.73
CA LEU A 385 13.20 -12.53 13.15
C LEU A 385 14.55 -12.14 13.73
N ASP A 386 15.62 -12.19 12.94
CA ASP A 386 16.95 -11.77 13.35
C ASP A 386 17.09 -10.25 13.26
N ASP A 387 16.61 -9.67 12.15
CA ASP A 387 16.78 -8.25 11.88
C ASP A 387 15.91 -7.35 12.75
N ILE A 388 14.73 -7.79 13.18
CA ILE A 388 13.95 -6.97 14.10
C ILE A 388 14.68 -6.75 15.44
N VAL A 389 15.51 -7.71 15.86
CA VAL A 389 16.29 -7.62 17.09
C VAL A 389 17.47 -6.65 16.93
N LYS A 390 18.12 -6.67 15.75
CA LYS A 390 19.29 -5.84 15.44
C LYS A 390 18.96 -4.43 14.97
N HIS A 391 17.84 -4.27 14.28
CA HIS A 391 17.42 -3.06 13.57
C HIS A 391 15.96 -2.71 13.86
N PRO A 392 15.55 -2.58 15.14
CA PRO A 392 14.14 -2.38 15.50
C PRO A 392 13.54 -1.09 14.96
N TYR A 393 14.37 -0.07 14.71
CA TYR A 393 13.92 1.15 14.06
C TYR A 393 13.82 1.07 12.54
N HIS A 394 14.36 0.02 11.91
CA HIS A 394 14.44 -0.03 10.45
C HIS A 394 13.15 -0.51 9.82
N LEU A 395 12.55 -1.60 10.35
CA LEU A 395 11.38 -2.32 9.83
C LEU A 395 10.07 -1.57 10.13
N ARG A 396 10.03 -0.32 9.66
CA ARG A 396 8.97 0.65 9.88
C ARG A 396 8.76 1.44 8.60
N PRO A 397 7.60 2.09 8.46
CA PRO A 397 7.32 2.85 7.26
C PRO A 397 8.22 4.07 7.05
N ARG A 398 8.26 4.51 5.79
CA ARG A 398 8.94 5.73 5.34
C ARG A 398 7.97 6.57 4.54
N PHE A 399 8.20 7.88 4.51
CA PHE A 399 7.32 8.84 3.87
C PHE A 399 8.07 9.73 2.90
N ILE A 400 7.40 10.08 1.80
CA ILE A 400 7.83 11.06 0.80
C ILE A 400 6.70 12.03 0.51
N SER A 401 7.06 13.23 0.07
CA SER A 401 6.13 14.22 -0.49
C SER A 401 6.41 14.36 -1.98
N VAL A 402 5.37 14.24 -2.80
CA VAL A 402 5.41 14.40 -4.26
C VAL A 402 4.52 15.57 -4.66
N LYS A 403 5.10 16.64 -5.21
CA LYS A 403 4.34 17.75 -5.81
C LYS A 403 4.11 17.47 -7.29
N TYR A 404 2.96 17.86 -7.86
CA TYR A 404 2.61 17.56 -9.25
C TYR A 404 1.82 18.66 -9.98
#